data_AF-A0AB38CSQ9-F1
#
_entry.id   AF-A0AB38CSQ9-F1
#
_cell.length_a   1.000
_cell.length_b   1.000
_cell.length_c   1.000
_cell.angle_alpha   90.00
_cell.angle_beta   90.00
_cell.angle_gamma   90.00
#
_symmetry.space_group_name_H-M   'P 1'
#
loop_
_entity.id
_entity.type
_entity.pdbx_description
1 polymer ?
#
loop_
_entity_poly.entity_id
_entity_poly.type
_entity_poly.pdbx_seq_one_letter_code
_entity_poly.pdbx_strand_id
1 'polypeptide(L)'
;MTTPDIPKVPTGLRKGGKELWTSIHAKHYVLRPDELRILEDACHQADLIDELNRELRKQLRAGRFTVAGSMGQQVSNPLISEIRQHRATLTQMLAKLKLPDLAGEPSGNAGDGPVRGEQQRNAANSRWFVPPQAPAS
;
A
#
# COMPACT_ATOMS: atom_id res chain seq x y z
N MET A 1 -9.18 14.59 -25.61
CA MET A 1 -9.20 13.59 -24.52
C MET A 1 -7.80 13.54 -23.94
N THR A 2 -7.59 14.17 -22.80
CA THR A 2 -6.27 14.21 -22.14
C THR A 2 -6.10 12.91 -21.36
N THR A 3 -5.09 12.11 -21.72
CA THR A 3 -4.70 10.94 -20.92
C THR A 3 -4.44 11.41 -19.48
N PRO A 4 -5.02 10.77 -18.45
CA PRO A 4 -4.73 11.15 -17.07
C PRO A 4 -3.23 11.05 -16.84
N ASP A 5 -2.63 12.14 -16.35
CA ASP A 5 -1.20 12.21 -16.07
C ASP A 5 -0.85 11.19 -14.98
N ILE A 6 -0.03 10.21 -15.33
CA ILE A 6 0.39 9.14 -14.44
C ILE A 6 1.59 9.68 -13.64
N PRO A 7 1.46 10.01 -12.34
CA PRO A 7 2.59 10.41 -11.52
C PRO A 7 3.74 9.41 -11.63
N LYS A 8 4.92 9.99 -11.85
CA LYS A 8 6.16 9.25 -11.98
C LYS A 8 6.42 8.44 -10.71
N VAL A 9 6.99 7.26 -10.90
CA VAL A 9 7.44 6.39 -9.79
C VAL A 9 8.40 7.18 -8.89
N PRO A 10 8.20 7.16 -7.55
CA PRO A 10 9.11 7.80 -6.60
C PRO A 10 10.57 7.35 -6.75
N THR A 11 11.49 8.26 -6.48
CA THR A 11 12.94 7.96 -6.52
C THR A 11 13.34 7.07 -5.34
N GLY A 12 14.43 6.32 -5.48
CA GLY A 12 14.94 5.47 -4.39
C GLY A 12 14.20 4.15 -4.16
N LEU A 13 13.08 3.90 -4.84
CA LEU A 13 12.41 2.60 -4.79
C LEU A 13 13.23 1.49 -5.45
N ARG A 14 13.24 0.32 -4.82
CA ARG A 14 13.77 -0.93 -5.36
C ARG A 14 12.65 -1.72 -6.04
N LYS A 15 12.90 -2.99 -6.35
CA LYS A 15 12.02 -3.81 -7.19
C LYS A 15 10.61 -3.93 -6.61
N GLY A 16 10.46 -4.31 -5.34
CA GLY A 16 9.16 -4.56 -4.73
C GLY A 16 8.29 -3.30 -4.63
N GLY A 17 8.89 -2.17 -4.23
CA GLY A 17 8.21 -0.88 -4.17
C GLY A 17 7.77 -0.38 -5.56
N LYS A 18 8.61 -0.54 -6.59
CA LYS A 18 8.27 -0.21 -7.98
C LYS A 18 7.11 -1.04 -8.51
N GLU A 19 7.12 -2.35 -8.23
CA GLU A 19 6.05 -3.27 -8.61
C GLU A 19 4.73 -2.89 -7.93
N LEU A 20 4.75 -2.56 -6.63
CA LEU A 20 3.57 -2.10 -5.90
C LEU A 20 3.03 -0.76 -6.41
N TRP A 21 3.92 0.21 -6.68
CA TRP A 21 3.50 1.50 -7.26
C TRP A 21 2.80 1.29 -8.60
N THR A 22 3.42 0.47 -9.46
CA THR A 22 2.90 0.17 -10.79
C THR A 22 1.59 -0.60 -10.72
N SER A 23 1.44 -1.57 -9.81
CA SER A 23 0.20 -2.36 -9.72
C SER A 23 -1.01 -1.53 -9.32
N ILE A 24 -0.84 -0.57 -8.39
CA ILE A 24 -1.91 0.31 -7.93
C ILE A 24 -2.16 1.45 -8.92
N HIS A 25 -1.08 2.10 -9.38
CA HIS A 25 -1.18 3.32 -10.15
C HIS A 25 -1.34 3.09 -11.66
N ALA A 26 -0.79 2.01 -12.23
CA ALA A 26 -0.63 1.95 -13.68
C ALA A 26 -1.94 1.86 -14.47
N LYS A 27 -3.07 1.42 -13.87
CA LYS A 27 -4.30 1.17 -14.65
C LYS A 27 -5.64 1.34 -13.92
N HIS A 28 -5.67 1.55 -12.60
CA HIS A 28 -6.89 1.26 -11.83
C HIS A 28 -7.46 2.45 -11.04
N TYR A 29 -6.62 3.36 -10.55
CA TYR A 29 -7.05 4.38 -9.60
C TYR A 29 -6.44 5.76 -9.89
N VAL A 30 -7.24 6.80 -9.72
CA VAL A 30 -6.76 8.19 -9.61
C VAL A 30 -6.73 8.52 -8.12
N LEU A 31 -5.54 8.72 -7.57
CA LEU A 31 -5.34 8.94 -6.14
C LEU A 31 -5.21 10.42 -5.81
N ARG A 32 -5.69 10.82 -4.63
CA ARG A 32 -5.49 12.16 -4.07
C ARG A 32 -4.06 12.34 -3.55
N PRO A 33 -3.57 13.57 -3.34
CA PRO A 33 -2.20 13.79 -2.85
C PRO A 33 -1.87 13.12 -1.51
N ASP A 34 -2.83 13.05 -0.59
CA ASP A 34 -2.69 12.34 0.69
C ASP A 34 -2.58 10.82 0.50
N GLU A 35 -3.36 10.26 -0.42
CA GLU A 35 -3.29 8.83 -0.80
C GLU A 35 -1.98 8.49 -1.52
N LEU A 36 -1.48 9.39 -2.38
CA LEU A 36 -0.19 9.23 -3.04
C LEU A 36 0.97 9.20 -2.02
N ARG A 37 0.92 10.06 -1.00
CA ARG A 37 1.92 10.05 0.09
C ARG A 37 1.90 8.73 0.85
N ILE A 38 0.72 8.19 1.15
CA ILE A 38 0.55 6.89 1.83
C ILE A 38 1.06 5.75 0.94
N LEU A 39 0.76 5.78 -0.36
CA LEU A 39 1.22 4.78 -1.31
C LEU A 39 2.75 4.79 -1.42
N GLU A 40 3.37 5.96 -1.47
CA GLU A 40 4.83 6.10 -1.47
C GLU A 40 5.46 5.47 -0.21
N ASP A 41 4.94 5.76 0.98
CA ASP A 41 5.39 5.13 2.24
C ASP A 41 5.20 3.61 2.20
N ALA A 42 4.08 3.12 1.64
CA ALA A 42 3.82 1.69 1.47
C ALA A 42 4.82 1.03 0.51
N CYS A 43 5.21 1.70 -0.57
CA CYS A 43 6.23 1.23 -1.51
C CYS A 43 7.60 1.09 -0.85
N HIS A 44 8.03 2.09 -0.06
CA HIS A 44 9.26 1.98 0.71
C HIS A 44 9.19 0.87 1.77
N GLN A 45 8.02 0.68 2.41
CA GLN A 45 7.80 -0.39 3.36
C GLN A 45 7.91 -1.78 2.71
N ALA A 46 7.38 -1.94 1.49
CA ALA A 46 7.52 -3.16 0.71
C ALA A 46 9.00 -3.48 0.41
N ASP A 47 9.79 -2.49 0.01
CA ASP A 47 11.22 -2.66 -0.23
C ASP A 47 12.01 -3.08 1.03
N LEU A 48 11.65 -2.54 2.19
CA LEU A 48 12.23 -2.91 3.48
C LEU A 48 11.87 -4.34 3.86
N ILE A 49 10.59 -4.73 3.72
CA ILE A 49 10.13 -6.10 3.95
C ILE A 49 10.90 -7.08 3.07
N ASP A 50 11.13 -6.75 1.80
CA ASP A 50 11.91 -7.56 0.88
C ASP A 50 13.37 -7.73 1.32
N GLU A 51 13.99 -6.66 1.84
CA GLU A 51 15.34 -6.71 2.38
C GLU A 51 15.44 -7.58 3.64
N LEU A 52 14.53 -7.38 4.58
CA LEU A 52 14.45 -8.20 5.80
C LEU A 52 14.18 -9.67 5.48
N ASN A 53 13.32 -9.97 4.51
CA ASN A 53 13.08 -11.35 4.07
C ASN A 53 14.33 -11.96 3.40
N ARG A 54 15.07 -11.18 2.59
CA ARG A 54 16.34 -11.66 2.02
C ARG A 54 17.33 -12.00 3.14
N GLU A 55 17.45 -11.14 4.15
CA GLU A 55 18.37 -11.36 5.27
C GLU A 55 17.94 -12.55 6.14
N LEU A 56 16.67 -12.62 6.53
CA LEU A 56 16.13 -13.77 7.27
C LEU A 56 16.41 -15.07 6.52
N ARG A 57 16.15 -15.13 5.20
CA ARG A 57 16.46 -16.34 4.40
C ARG A 57 17.93 -16.72 4.45
N LYS A 58 18.87 -15.77 4.42
CA LYS A 58 20.30 -16.07 4.57
C LYS A 58 20.60 -16.67 5.94
N GLN A 59 20.04 -16.08 7.01
CA GLN A 59 20.25 -16.56 8.38
C GLN A 59 19.65 -17.95 8.60
N LEU A 60 18.46 -18.22 8.06
CA LEU A 60 17.82 -19.54 8.15
C LEU A 60 18.62 -20.61 7.39
N ARG A 61 19.17 -20.30 6.21
CA ARG A 61 20.07 -21.22 5.48
C ARG A 61 21.35 -21.54 6.26
N ALA A 62 21.80 -20.61 7.10
CA ALA A 62 22.93 -20.81 8.01
C ALA A 62 22.52 -21.51 9.34
N GLY A 63 21.29 -22.02 9.45
CA GLY A 63 20.80 -22.72 10.65
C GLY A 63 20.40 -21.80 11.81
N ARG A 64 20.36 -20.48 11.62
CA ARG A 64 20.06 -19.49 12.68
C ARG A 64 18.56 -19.28 12.86
N PHE A 65 17.85 -20.35 13.19
CA PHE A 65 16.43 -20.29 13.59
C PHE A 65 16.25 -19.65 14.96
N THR A 66 17.24 -19.86 15.84
CA THR A 66 17.33 -19.27 17.16
C THR A 66 18.64 -18.50 17.31
N VAL A 67 18.64 -17.53 18.20
CA VAL A 67 19.82 -16.74 18.60
C VAL A 67 19.95 -16.78 20.11
N ALA A 68 21.17 -16.54 20.63
CA ALA A 68 21.37 -16.39 22.06
C ALA A 68 20.72 -15.08 22.53
N GLY A 69 19.81 -15.18 23.49
CA GLY A 69 19.25 -14.05 24.22
C GLY A 69 20.27 -13.45 25.18
N SER A 70 19.92 -12.30 25.78
CA SER A 70 20.81 -11.56 26.69
C SER A 70 21.23 -12.34 27.94
N MET A 71 20.47 -13.38 28.34
CA MET A 71 20.78 -14.26 29.47
C MET A 71 21.26 -15.66 29.02
N GLY A 72 21.65 -15.81 27.75
CA GLY A 72 22.16 -17.07 27.18
C GLY A 72 21.10 -18.09 26.76
N GLN A 73 19.81 -17.79 26.97
CA GLN A 73 18.70 -18.64 26.52
C GLN A 73 18.55 -18.59 24.99
N GLN A 74 18.17 -19.71 24.37
CA GLN A 74 17.85 -19.73 22.93
C GLN A 74 16.50 -19.07 22.70
N VAL A 75 16.48 -17.97 21.95
CA VAL A 75 15.27 -17.25 21.54
C VAL A 75 15.07 -17.31 20.03
N SER A 76 13.83 -17.17 19.56
CA SER A 76 13.55 -17.07 18.13
C SER A 76 14.32 -15.92 17.49
N ASN A 77 14.73 -16.11 16.24
CA ASN A 77 15.39 -15.05 15.48
C ASN A 77 14.55 -13.75 15.45
N PRO A 78 15.08 -12.61 15.92
CA PRO A 78 14.32 -11.37 16.05
C PRO A 78 13.81 -10.82 14.71
N LEU A 79 14.45 -11.16 13.59
CA LEU A 79 13.96 -10.75 12.26
C LEU A 79 12.57 -11.30 11.96
N ILE A 80 12.18 -12.43 12.56
CA ILE A 80 10.85 -13.01 12.36
C ILE A 80 9.77 -12.10 12.95
N SER A 81 9.99 -11.56 14.17
CA SER A 81 9.05 -10.63 14.80
C SER A 81 9.05 -9.27 14.11
N GLU A 82 10.20 -8.77 13.68
CA GLU A 82 10.29 -7.50 12.95
C GLU A 82 9.54 -7.56 11.61
N ILE A 83 9.75 -8.61 10.81
CA ILE A 83 9.03 -8.78 9.53
C ILE A 83 7.51 -8.81 9.75
N ARG A 84 7.04 -9.41 10.84
CA ARG A 84 5.60 -9.42 11.19
C ARG A 84 5.09 -7.99 11.43
N GLN A 85 5.82 -7.17 12.17
CA GLN A 85 5.44 -5.77 12.46
C GLN A 85 5.44 -4.92 11.19
N HIS A 86 6.46 -5.05 10.34
CA HIS A 86 6.52 -4.34 9.06
C HIS A 86 5.38 -4.75 8.13
N ARG A 87 5.03 -6.04 8.06
CA ARG A 87 3.86 -6.52 7.29
C ARG A 87 2.55 -5.94 7.83
N ALA A 88 2.35 -5.91 9.15
CA ALA A 88 1.17 -5.29 9.74
C ALA A 88 1.07 -3.80 9.39
N THR A 89 2.19 -3.10 9.43
CA THR A 89 2.28 -1.68 9.05
C THR A 89 1.92 -1.47 7.57
N LEU A 90 2.48 -2.30 6.67
CA LEU A 90 2.13 -2.27 5.25
C LEU A 90 0.64 -2.52 5.03
N THR A 91 0.06 -3.53 5.67
CA THR A 91 -1.39 -3.80 5.61
C THR A 91 -2.21 -2.60 6.06
N GLN A 92 -1.81 -1.93 7.14
CA GLN A 92 -2.51 -0.73 7.62
C GLN A 92 -2.41 0.44 6.63
N MET A 93 -1.25 0.67 6.02
CA MET A 93 -1.07 1.71 4.99
C MET A 93 -1.95 1.43 3.77
N LEU A 94 -1.95 0.19 3.27
CA LEU A 94 -2.78 -0.21 2.13
C LEU A 94 -4.28 -0.10 2.44
N ALA A 95 -4.72 -0.51 3.64
CA ALA A 95 -6.12 -0.37 4.06
C ALA A 95 -6.57 1.10 4.13
N LYS A 96 -5.68 2.03 4.50
CA LYS A 96 -5.98 3.48 4.54
C LYS A 96 -6.24 4.08 3.16
N LEU A 97 -5.73 3.47 2.08
CA LEU A 97 -6.03 3.90 0.72
C LEU A 97 -7.51 3.68 0.34
N LYS A 98 -8.21 2.75 1.02
CA LYS A 98 -9.64 2.44 0.78
C LYS A 98 -9.97 2.27 -0.71
N LEU A 99 -9.09 1.56 -1.41
CA LEU A 99 -9.27 1.27 -2.82
C LEU A 99 -10.55 0.44 -3.02
N PRO A 100 -11.40 0.77 -4.00
CA PRO A 100 -12.59 -0.02 -4.29
C PRO A 100 -12.19 -1.35 -4.92
N ASP A 101 -13.08 -2.34 -4.84
CA ASP A 101 -12.90 -3.57 -5.61
C ASP A 101 -12.94 -3.27 -7.12
N LEU A 102 -12.12 -3.97 -7.90
CA LEU A 102 -12.15 -3.84 -9.35
C LEU A 102 -13.44 -4.48 -9.90
N ALA A 103 -14.12 -3.76 -10.81
CA ALA A 103 -15.35 -4.25 -11.41
C ALA A 103 -15.12 -5.61 -12.09
N GLY A 104 -15.82 -6.64 -11.62
CA GLY A 104 -15.74 -8.01 -12.14
C GLY A 104 -14.99 -9.02 -11.25
N GLU A 105 -14.36 -8.58 -10.15
CA GLU A 105 -13.80 -9.51 -9.16
C GLU A 105 -14.83 -9.79 -8.06
N PRO A 106 -15.18 -11.08 -7.78
CA PRO A 106 -16.05 -11.41 -6.67
C PRO A 106 -15.34 -11.05 -5.36
N SER A 107 -15.88 -10.04 -4.66
CA SER A 107 -15.36 -9.57 -3.38
C SER A 107 -15.32 -10.72 -2.36
N GLY A 108 -14.12 -11.18 -2.04
CA GLY A 108 -13.87 -12.26 -1.11
C GLY A 108 -13.64 -11.76 0.31
N ASN A 109 -14.59 -11.04 0.92
CA ASN A 109 -14.80 -11.16 2.37
C ASN A 109 -16.14 -10.63 2.88
N ALA A 110 -16.70 -11.40 3.80
CA ALA A 110 -18.01 -11.34 4.42
C ALA A 110 -18.45 -9.96 4.96
N GLY A 111 -19.67 -9.59 4.59
CA GLY A 111 -20.45 -8.51 5.18
C GLY A 111 -21.61 -8.10 4.29
N ASP A 112 -22.65 -8.91 4.24
CA ASP A 112 -23.91 -8.65 3.51
C ASP A 112 -24.39 -7.21 3.73
N GLY A 113 -24.33 -6.41 2.67
CA GLY A 113 -24.86 -5.06 2.63
C GLY A 113 -24.62 -4.43 1.24
N PRO A 114 -25.59 -3.67 0.70
CA PRO A 114 -25.47 -3.07 -0.62
C PRO A 114 -24.24 -2.16 -0.69
N VAL A 115 -23.52 -2.26 -1.81
CA VAL A 115 -22.26 -1.60 -2.15
C VAL A 115 -22.23 -0.12 -1.70
N ARG A 116 -21.73 0.15 -0.48
CA ARG A 116 -21.69 1.50 0.12
C ARG A 116 -20.60 2.42 -0.48
N GLY A 117 -19.78 1.90 -1.41
CA GLY A 117 -18.61 2.60 -1.96
C GLY A 117 -18.93 3.64 -3.04
N GLU A 118 -19.92 3.38 -3.92
CA GLU A 118 -20.26 4.28 -5.04
C GLU A 118 -20.96 5.56 -4.54
N GLN A 119 -21.90 5.40 -3.58
CA GLN A 119 -22.73 6.50 -3.08
C GLN A 119 -21.94 7.53 -2.26
N GLN A 120 -20.91 7.11 -1.52
CA GLN A 120 -20.09 8.05 -0.73
C GLN A 120 -19.17 8.91 -1.60
N ARG A 121 -18.75 8.42 -2.77
CA ARG A 121 -17.89 9.17 -3.70
C ARG A 121 -18.69 10.19 -4.50
N ASN A 122 -19.90 9.84 -4.92
CA ASN A 122 -20.77 10.79 -5.62
C ASN A 122 -21.20 11.95 -4.70
N ALA A 123 -21.38 11.68 -3.40
CA ALA A 123 -21.64 12.71 -2.38
C ALA A 123 -20.41 13.59 -2.08
N ALA A 124 -19.19 13.03 -2.15
CA ALA A 124 -17.95 13.80 -1.94
C ALA A 124 -17.60 14.68 -3.16
N ASN A 125 -17.81 14.19 -4.38
CA ASN A 125 -17.54 14.94 -5.62
C ASN A 125 -18.55 16.07 -5.88
N SER A 126 -19.78 15.94 -5.40
CA SER A 126 -20.84 16.95 -5.62
C SER A 126 -20.75 18.19 -4.73
N ARG A 127 -19.91 18.17 -3.68
CA ARG A 127 -19.76 19.29 -2.73
C ARG A 127 -18.74 20.37 -3.12
N TRP A 128 -17.93 20.15 -4.16
CA TRP A 128 -16.82 21.04 -4.52
C TRP A 128 -16.77 21.42 -6.00
N PHE A 129 -17.88 21.28 -6.72
CA PHE A 129 -18.00 21.85 -8.04
C PHE A 129 -18.17 23.38 -7.92
N VAL A 130 -17.10 24.13 -8.13
CA VAL A 130 -17.17 25.58 -8.39
C VAL A 130 -17.42 25.74 -9.89
N PRO A 131 -18.61 26.19 -10.33
CA PRO A 131 -18.84 26.44 -11.75
C PRO A 131 -17.92 27.58 -12.23
N PRO A 132 -17.40 27.52 -13.46
CA PRO A 132 -16.57 28.58 -14.02
C PRO A 132 -17.37 29.89 -14.10
N GLN A 133 -16.83 30.98 -13.57
CA GLN A 133 -17.42 32.30 -13.71
C GLN A 133 -17.39 32.73 -15.19
N ALA A 134 -18.53 33.16 -15.73
CA ALA A 134 -18.58 33.73 -17.07
C ALA A 134 -17.82 35.08 -17.10
N PRO A 135 -17.14 35.43 -18.21
CA PRO A 135 -16.51 36.73 -18.34
C PRO A 135 -17.58 37.83 -18.41
N ALA A 136 -17.42 38.86 -17.58
CA ALA A 136 -18.22 40.08 -17.64
C ALA A 136 -17.93 40.83 -18.95
N SER A 137 -18.99 41.38 -19.54
CA SER A 137 -19.03 42.07 -20.84
C SER A 137 -18.18 43.33 -20.93
#